data_AF-A0A836VZG6-F1
#
_entry.id   AF-A0A836VZG6-F1
#
_cell.length_a   1.000
_cell.length_b   1.000
_cell.length_c   1.000
_cell.angle_alpha   90.00
_cell.angle_beta   90.00
_cell.angle_gamma   90.00
#
_symmetry.space_group_name_H-M   'P 1'
#
loop_
_entity.id
_entity.type
_entity.pdbx_description
1 polymer ?
#
loop_
_entity_poly.entity_id
_entity_poly.type
_entity_poly.pdbx_seq_one_letter_code
_entity_poly.pdbx_strand_id
1 'polypeptide(L)' 'MSNAAETAPWDVWPSGGFPDVRMRRLRSHPRLRDLVRETVVTPHDFILPLFVRAGRATRVPIAS' A
#
# COMPACT_ATOMS: atom_id res chain seq x y z
N MET A 1 14.95 25.98 -48.62
CA MET A 1 13.83 25.03 -48.73
C MET A 1 14.07 23.96 -47.67
N SER A 2 13.69 24.25 -46.42
CA SER A 2 12.46 23.75 -45.73
C SER A 2 12.51 22.22 -45.53
N ASN A 3 12.32 21.65 -44.33
CA ASN A 3 11.75 22.22 -43.12
C ASN A 3 12.38 21.59 -41.88
N ALA A 4 12.52 22.43 -40.86
CA ALA A 4 12.75 22.04 -39.50
C ALA A 4 11.70 21.02 -39.06
N ALA A 5 12.14 20.12 -38.18
CA ALA A 5 11.31 19.26 -37.37
C ALA A 5 10.08 20.01 -36.83
N GLU A 6 8.94 19.77 -37.47
CA GLU A 6 7.63 20.14 -36.96
C GLU A 6 7.22 19.02 -36.01
N THR A 7 7.84 19.02 -34.82
CA THR A 7 7.34 18.25 -33.69
C THR A 7 6.03 18.88 -33.24
N ALA A 8 4.92 18.16 -33.40
CA ALA A 8 3.64 18.64 -32.95
C ALA A 8 3.66 18.81 -31.42
N PRO A 9 3.14 19.91 -30.85
CA PRO A 9 3.24 20.20 -29.42
C PRO A 9 2.49 19.22 -28.50
N TRP A 10 1.76 18.23 -29.07
CA TRP A 10 1.04 17.20 -28.35
C TRP A 10 1.76 15.83 -28.30
N ASP A 11 2.93 15.68 -28.95
CA ASP A 11 3.70 14.41 -28.99
C ASP A 11 4.51 14.11 -27.72
N VAL A 12 4.37 14.91 -26.66
CA VAL A 12 5.09 14.72 -25.39
C VAL A 12 4.29 13.80 -24.46
N TRP A 13 4.27 12.50 -24.75
CA TRP A 13 3.94 11.53 -23.69
C TRP A 13 5.12 11.53 -22.72
N PRO A 14 4.95 11.81 -21.42
CA PRO A 14 6.07 11.66 -20.50
C PRO A 14 6.51 10.21 -20.60
N SER A 15 7.77 10.02 -20.97
CA SER A 15 8.47 8.74 -21.11
C SER A 15 8.65 8.10 -19.72
N GLY A 16 7.55 7.87 -19.02
CA GLY A 16 7.48 7.19 -17.73
C GLY A 16 7.21 5.71 -17.92
N GLY A 17 7.90 5.08 -18.87
CA GLY A 17 7.79 3.65 -19.13
C GLY A 17 8.91 2.87 -18.43
N PHE A 18 8.86 1.55 -18.50
CA PHE A 18 10.07 0.77 -18.27
C PHE A 18 11.08 1.11 -19.39
N PRO A 19 12.38 1.33 -19.10
CA PRO A 19 13.09 1.04 -17.86
C PRO A 19 13.23 2.22 -16.89
N ASP A 20 12.71 3.40 -17.24
CA ASP A 20 12.86 4.64 -16.48
C ASP A 20 12.09 4.58 -15.16
N VAL A 21 10.85 4.10 -15.21
CA VAL A 21 10.01 3.82 -14.03
C VAL A 21 10.05 2.33 -13.71
N ARG A 22 10.73 1.98 -12.61
CA ARG A 22 10.79 0.60 -12.08
C ARG A 22 10.25 0.57 -10.66
N MET A 23 8.99 0.16 -10.52
CA MET A 23 8.30 0.04 -9.21
C MET A 23 9.00 -0.90 -8.22
N ARG A 24 9.89 -1.77 -8.71
CA ARG A 24 10.72 -2.64 -7.87
C ARG A 24 11.84 -1.90 -7.13
N ARG A 25 12.24 -0.70 -7.56
CA ARG A 25 13.33 0.09 -6.92
C ARG A 25 13.00 0.38 -5.44
N LEU A 26 11.77 0.80 -5.15
CA LEU A 26 11.29 1.07 -3.79
C LEU A 26 11.07 -0.22 -2.96
N ARG A 27 11.06 -1.40 -3.61
CA ARG A 27 10.86 -2.70 -2.95
C ARG A 27 12.16 -3.47 -2.71
N SER A 28 13.30 -2.89 -3.07
CA SER A 28 14.61 -3.57 -3.06
C SER A 28 15.19 -3.80 -1.67
N HIS A 29 14.88 -2.94 -0.70
CA HIS A 29 15.41 -3.02 0.66
C HIS A 29 14.30 -2.81 1.70
N PRO A 30 14.30 -3.53 2.85
CA PRO A 30 13.27 -3.39 3.87
C PRO A 30 13.02 -1.94 4.32
N ARG A 31 14.09 -1.17 4.58
CA ARG A 31 13.94 0.24 5.01
C ARG A 31 13.28 1.14 3.97
N LEU A 32 13.47 0.86 2.67
CA LEU A 32 12.80 1.61 1.61
C LEU A 32 11.30 1.28 1.57
N ARG A 33 10.94 0.00 1.79
CA ARG A 33 9.54 -0.41 1.91
C ARG A 33 8.86 0.23 3.11
N ASP A 34 9.57 0.37 4.22
CA ASP A 34 9.04 1.01 5.42
C ASP A 34 8.82 2.52 5.22
N LEU A 35 9.72 3.20 4.49
CA LEU A 35 9.57 4.62 4.15
C LEU A 35 8.33 4.91 3.29
N VAL A 36 8.00 4.02 2.35
CA VAL A 36 6.88 4.22 1.40
C VAL A 36 5.61 3.46 1.78
N ARG A 37 5.55 2.86 2.96
CA ARG A 37 4.40 2.07 3.42
C ARG A 37 3.22 3.00 3.70
N GLU A 38 2.08 2.72 3.08
CA GLU A 38 0.87 3.53 3.22
C GLU A 38 0.03 3.15 4.45
N THR A 39 -0.03 1.86 4.78
CA THR A 39 -0.88 1.36 5.88
C THR A 39 -0.03 0.80 7.02
N VAL A 40 -0.31 1.26 8.24
CA VAL A 40 0.26 0.73 9.48
C VAL A 40 -0.89 0.27 10.36
N VAL A 41 -0.78 -0.94 10.90
CA VAL A 41 -1.71 -1.48 11.89
C VAL A 41 -1.00 -1.52 13.24
N THR A 42 -1.65 -0.97 14.25
CA THR A 42 -1.16 -0.84 15.62
C THR A 42 -2.15 -1.51 16.59
N PRO A 43 -1.75 -1.81 17.84
CA PRO A 43 -2.69 -2.30 18.84
C PRO A 43 -3.89 -1.37 19.12
N HIS A 44 -3.77 -0.08 18.80
CA HIS A 44 -4.86 0.89 18.93
C HIS A 44 -6.00 0.67 17.93
N ASP A 45 -5.73 -0.05 16.83
CA ASP A 45 -6.71 -0.37 15.79
C ASP A 45 -7.52 -1.63 16.14
N PHE A 46 -7.18 -2.32 17.24
CA PHE A 46 -7.83 -3.55 17.64
C PHE A 46 -8.95 -3.34 18.65
N ILE A 47 -10.06 -4.03 18.42
CA ILE A 47 -11.18 -4.13 19.34
C ILE A 47 -11.25 -5.59 19.82
N LEU A 48 -11.32 -5.78 21.13
CA LEU A 48 -11.51 -7.11 21.74
C LEU A 48 -12.98 -7.30 22.12
N PRO A 49 -13.80 -7.95 21.26
CA PRO A 49 -15.16 -8.30 21.63
C PRO A 49 -15.13 -9.37 22.73
N LEU A 50 -15.93 -9.17 23.77
CA LEU A 50 -16.03 -10.08 24.91
C LEU A 50 -17.45 -10.64 25.03
N PHE A 51 -17.54 -11.93 25.29
CA PHE A 51 -18.80 -12.60 25.60
C PHE A 51 -19.01 -12.62 27.12
N VAL A 52 -20.12 -12.06 27.60
CA VAL A 52 -20.43 -11.96 29.03
C VAL A 52 -21.68 -12.79 29.36
N ARG A 53 -21.62 -13.53 30.47
CA ARG A 53 -22.74 -14.31 31.01
C ARG A 53 -22.88 -14.07 32.51
N ALA A 54 -24.11 -14.07 33.02
CA ALA A 54 -24.35 -14.11 34.46
C ALA A 54 -23.81 -15.40 35.09
N GLY A 55 -23.32 -15.30 36.32
CA GLY A 55 -22.74 -16.40 37.10
C GLY A 55 -21.37 -16.04 37.67
N ARG A 56 -20.84 -16.90 38.54
CA ARG A 56 -19.51 -16.73 39.16
C ARG A 56 -18.55 -17.77 38.60
N ALA A 57 -17.32 -17.35 38.28
CA ALA A 57 -16.22 -18.22 37.83
C ALA A 57 -16.61 -19.18 36.68
N THR A 58 -17.52 -18.76 35.80
CA THR A 58 -17.99 -19.60 34.69
C THR A 58 -17.16 -19.32 33.44
N ARG A 59 -16.60 -20.36 32.84
CA ARG A 59 -15.94 -20.31 31.53
C ARG A 59 -16.57 -21.36 30.62
N VAL A 60 -17.35 -20.92 29.65
CA VAL A 60 -18.07 -21.81 28.73
C VAL A 60 -17.47 -21.68 27.33
N PRO A 61 -17.02 -22.78 26.73
CA PRO A 61 -16.61 -22.79 25.33
C PRO A 61 -17.77 -22.42 24.41
N ILE A 62 -17.49 -21.66 23.36
CA ILE A 62 -18.44 -21.36 22.29
C ILE A 62 -18.18 -22.38 21.17
N ALA A 63 -19.17 -23.21 20.86
CA ALA A 63 -19.13 -24.06 19.67
C ALA A 63 -19.37 -23.20 18.41
N SER A 64 -18.69 -23.52 17.32
CA SER A 64 -18.74 -22.81 16.04
C SER A 64 -20.06 -23.01 15.31
#